data_AF-Q4CLN1-F1
#
_entry.id   AF-Q4CLN1-F1
#
_cell.length_a   1.000
_cell.length_b   1.000
_cell.length_c   1.000
_cell.angle_alpha   90.00
_cell.angle_beta   90.00
_cell.angle_gamma   90.00
#
_symmetry.space_group_name_H-M   'P 1'
#
loop_
_entity.id
_entity.type
_entity.pdbx_description
1 polymer ?
#
loop_
_entity_poly.entity_id
_entity_poly.type
_entity_poly.pdbx_seq_one_letter_code
_entity_poly.pdbx_strand_id
1 'polypeptide(L)'
;MRRCLFVRNAAAFYEFVDNNFLNNKRPPVPGGAWPLESLRVKSLSDLQQIWFLLLKERNMLHSTREQYLRHQEELGAMPAPSRLKMVQESMRNIKRVVKERDAEATAQATAIFQERLERGVYRFPPGPPPPPGAHDPTVVVKVILSRRVEADRLREIFGRYDVFEPHKGIVRVELKLPDEVLRKKEEAEQLWTQYMAEKSDVKEYHRWSASPSVYDYASVELAPGVFANDAVAEMSTRNVEDYDGNNSNNNSAVGGGDIENDKTSGAGDGAIVAARLPVPASKQRPPPPKNPLERIKAERRSYLARTVIQLGYFPNITMQVPRYATVEEVPRPTHPDEIEGPWEAYITYDRRNGLEYAQSLGVTTIDGAEVIRIVEHKREPQPYAKVDPVFLEALRREKAREETLMKWPHVPEWKYEYSEYTRKHLAEIVRHNYSNVVDYMDREVLLTGRSVWECPID
;
A
#
# COMPACT_ATOMS: atom_id res chain seq x y z
N MET A 1 27.37 -44.96 -53.50
CA MET A 1 26.85 -44.04 -54.55
C MET A 1 25.44 -44.45 -54.95
N ARG A 2 24.40 -43.78 -54.42
CA ARG A 2 23.07 -43.67 -55.03
C ARG A 2 22.54 -42.28 -54.65
N ARG A 3 22.77 -41.28 -55.52
CA ARG A 3 22.14 -39.96 -55.41
C ARG A 3 20.70 -40.13 -55.91
N CYS A 4 19.72 -40.05 -55.00
CA CYS A 4 18.33 -39.88 -55.39
C CYS A 4 18.20 -38.53 -56.10
N LEU A 5 17.79 -38.57 -57.36
CA LEU A 5 17.31 -37.42 -58.10
C LEU A 5 16.01 -36.96 -57.43
N PHE A 6 16.09 -35.93 -56.61
CA PHE A 6 14.90 -35.17 -56.22
C PHE A 6 14.31 -34.58 -57.50
N VAL A 7 13.25 -35.19 -58.01
CA VAL A 7 12.32 -34.51 -58.92
C VAL A 7 11.80 -33.32 -58.11
N ARG A 8 12.31 -32.13 -58.43
CA ARG A 8 11.94 -30.88 -57.74
C ARG A 8 10.45 -30.67 -57.97
N ASN A 9 9.64 -30.90 -56.93
CA ASN A 9 8.21 -30.63 -56.98
C ASN A 9 8.00 -29.11 -57.06
N ALA A 10 7.54 -28.62 -58.22
CA ALA A 10 7.28 -27.19 -58.44
C ALA A 10 6.19 -26.64 -57.50
N ALA A 11 5.31 -27.49 -56.94
CA ALA A 11 4.24 -27.06 -56.05
C ALA A 11 4.75 -26.29 -54.82
N ALA A 12 5.95 -26.63 -54.33
CA ALA A 12 6.58 -25.91 -53.22
C ALA A 12 6.97 -24.47 -53.59
N PHE A 13 7.14 -24.13 -54.87
CA PHE A 13 7.35 -22.75 -55.31
C PHE A 13 6.03 -22.02 -55.53
N TYR A 14 4.98 -22.73 -55.97
CA TYR A 14 3.64 -22.14 -56.11
C TYR A 14 3.08 -21.63 -54.77
N GLU A 15 3.43 -22.24 -53.62
CA GLU A 15 3.00 -21.71 -52.32
C GLU A 15 3.66 -20.37 -51.92
N PHE A 16 4.75 -19.97 -52.59
CA PHE A 16 5.41 -18.66 -52.37
C PHE A 16 4.80 -17.53 -53.21
N VAL A 17 3.94 -17.84 -54.19
CA VAL A 17 3.35 -16.87 -55.09
C VAL A 17 1.83 -16.85 -54.89
N ASP A 18 1.23 -15.67 -54.75
CA ASP A 18 -0.22 -15.54 -54.56
C ASP A 18 -0.98 -16.12 -55.76
N ASN A 19 -1.85 -17.10 -55.51
CA ASN A 19 -2.67 -17.75 -56.55
C ASN A 19 -3.60 -16.76 -57.27
N ASN A 20 -4.09 -15.73 -56.57
CA ASN A 20 -4.92 -14.71 -57.20
C ASN A 20 -4.10 -13.85 -58.15
N PHE A 21 -2.86 -13.53 -57.78
CA PHE A 21 -1.92 -12.81 -58.64
C PHE A 21 -1.58 -13.61 -59.90
N LEU A 22 -1.24 -14.90 -59.77
CA LEU A 22 -0.96 -15.79 -60.91
C LEU A 22 -2.13 -15.88 -61.90
N ASN A 23 -3.37 -15.83 -61.40
CA ASN A 23 -4.58 -15.95 -62.21
C ASN A 23 -5.18 -14.58 -62.62
N ASN A 24 -4.44 -13.47 -62.42
CA ASN A 24 -4.89 -12.11 -62.71
C ASN A 24 -6.25 -11.77 -62.05
N LYS A 25 -6.45 -12.20 -60.81
CA LYS A 25 -7.63 -11.93 -59.98
C LYS A 25 -7.26 -11.00 -58.83
N ARG A 26 -8.22 -10.16 -58.41
CA ARG A 26 -8.02 -9.31 -57.22
C ARG A 26 -8.07 -10.19 -55.95
N PRO A 27 -7.02 -10.20 -55.11
CA PRO A 27 -7.06 -10.93 -53.85
C PRO A 27 -8.04 -10.26 -52.88
N PRO A 28 -8.96 -11.01 -52.26
CA PRO A 28 -9.88 -10.47 -51.27
C PRO A 28 -9.15 -10.15 -49.94
N VAL A 29 -9.69 -9.21 -49.18
CA VAL A 29 -9.26 -8.97 -47.80
C VAL A 29 -9.91 -10.05 -46.92
N PRO A 30 -9.14 -10.82 -46.12
CA PRO A 30 -9.70 -11.83 -45.21
C PRO A 30 -10.45 -11.17 -44.04
N GLY A 31 -11.22 -11.96 -43.29
CA GLY A 31 -12.11 -11.45 -42.23
C GLY A 31 -11.39 -10.75 -41.08
N GLY A 32 -10.27 -11.27 -40.58
CA GLY A 32 -9.53 -10.67 -39.47
C GLY A 32 -8.32 -11.49 -39.00
N ALA A 33 -7.59 -10.95 -38.03
CA ALA A 33 -6.50 -11.63 -37.33
C ALA A 33 -7.02 -12.62 -36.28
N TRP A 34 -6.17 -13.53 -35.82
CA TRP A 34 -6.47 -14.40 -34.69
C TRP A 34 -6.53 -13.59 -33.38
N PRO A 35 -7.70 -13.47 -32.72
CA PRO A 35 -7.82 -12.74 -31.47
C PRO A 35 -7.24 -13.56 -30.31
N LEU A 36 -6.78 -12.87 -29.26
CA LEU A 36 -6.16 -13.50 -28.09
C LEU A 36 -7.09 -14.51 -27.41
N GLU A 37 -8.36 -14.18 -27.31
CA GLU A 37 -9.41 -14.98 -26.67
C GLU A 37 -9.55 -16.34 -27.36
N SER A 38 -9.47 -16.38 -28.69
CA SER A 38 -9.53 -17.63 -29.46
C SER A 38 -8.26 -18.46 -29.29
N LEU A 39 -7.09 -17.80 -29.22
CA LEU A 39 -5.80 -18.48 -29.10
C LEU A 39 -5.57 -19.08 -27.71
N ARG A 40 -6.12 -18.49 -26.64
CA ARG A 40 -6.02 -19.02 -25.26
C ARG A 40 -6.63 -20.41 -25.09
N VAL A 41 -7.64 -20.76 -25.89
CA VAL A 41 -8.32 -22.06 -25.85
C VAL A 41 -7.57 -23.14 -26.68
N LYS A 42 -6.61 -22.75 -27.52
CA LYS A 42 -5.87 -23.68 -28.39
C LYS A 42 -4.75 -24.40 -27.65
N SER A 43 -4.52 -25.67 -28.01
CA SER A 43 -3.39 -26.45 -27.50
C SER A 43 -2.05 -25.88 -27.98
N LEU A 44 -0.93 -26.24 -27.33
CA LEU A 44 0.40 -25.79 -27.78
C LEU A 44 0.73 -26.29 -29.20
N SER A 45 0.32 -27.53 -29.54
CA SER A 45 0.49 -28.09 -30.89
C SER A 45 -0.31 -27.32 -31.93
N ASP A 46 -1.56 -26.92 -31.62
CA ASP A 46 -2.38 -26.12 -32.52
C ASP A 46 -1.79 -24.72 -32.71
N LEU A 47 -1.31 -24.09 -31.63
CA LEU A 47 -0.64 -22.78 -31.70
C LEU A 47 0.60 -22.85 -32.58
N GLN A 48 1.40 -23.92 -32.46
CA GLN A 48 2.57 -24.14 -33.31
C GLN A 48 2.17 -24.37 -34.78
N GLN A 49 1.12 -25.16 -35.03
CA GLN A 49 0.63 -25.39 -36.39
C GLN A 49 0.12 -24.10 -37.04
N ILE A 50 -0.70 -23.32 -36.32
CA ILE A 50 -1.19 -22.02 -36.78
C ILE A 50 -0.01 -21.07 -37.01
N TRP A 51 0.99 -21.08 -36.14
CA TRP A 51 2.21 -20.29 -36.32
C TRP A 51 2.92 -20.61 -37.66
N PHE A 52 3.08 -21.89 -38.00
CA PHE A 52 3.68 -22.28 -39.30
C PHE A 52 2.79 -21.90 -40.49
N LEU A 53 1.46 -21.97 -40.37
CA LEU A 53 0.54 -21.49 -41.41
C LEU A 53 0.69 -19.97 -41.63
N LEU A 54 0.71 -19.20 -40.54
CA LEU A 54 0.94 -17.75 -40.58
C LEU A 54 2.32 -17.42 -41.14
N LEU A 55 3.35 -18.22 -40.81
CA LEU A 55 4.70 -18.04 -41.33
C LEU A 55 4.76 -18.25 -42.85
N LYS A 56 4.08 -19.27 -43.37
CA LYS A 56 3.95 -19.51 -44.82
C LYS A 56 3.22 -18.37 -45.53
N GLU A 57 2.06 -17.96 -45.01
CA GLU A 57 1.29 -16.83 -45.54
C GLU A 57 2.13 -15.54 -45.53
N ARG A 58 2.82 -15.25 -44.43
CA ARG A 58 3.72 -14.10 -44.31
C ARG A 58 4.81 -14.11 -45.37
N ASN A 59 5.42 -15.27 -45.62
CA ASN A 59 6.48 -15.41 -46.63
C ASN A 59 5.93 -15.14 -48.04
N MET A 60 4.77 -15.70 -48.39
CA MET A 60 4.09 -15.41 -49.67
C MET A 60 3.73 -13.93 -49.82
N LEU A 61 3.19 -13.29 -48.77
CA LEU A 61 2.85 -11.88 -48.77
C LEU A 61 4.09 -10.99 -48.92
N HIS A 62 5.23 -11.35 -48.32
CA HIS A 62 6.48 -10.64 -48.51
C HIS A 62 7.01 -10.78 -49.94
N SER A 63 6.97 -11.99 -50.53
CA SER A 63 7.34 -12.20 -51.92
C SER A 63 6.46 -11.39 -52.88
N THR A 64 5.15 -11.33 -52.61
CA THR A 64 4.22 -10.50 -53.41
C THR A 64 4.53 -9.02 -53.22
N ARG A 65 4.73 -8.54 -51.98
CA ARG A 65 5.10 -7.14 -51.72
C ARG A 65 6.38 -6.76 -52.44
N GLU A 66 7.40 -7.61 -52.40
CA GLU A 66 8.67 -7.39 -53.10
C GLU A 66 8.48 -7.32 -54.62
N GLN A 67 7.63 -8.17 -55.19
CA GLN A 67 7.30 -8.13 -56.62
C GLN A 67 6.61 -6.81 -57.02
N TYR A 68 5.65 -6.32 -56.23
CA TYR A 68 4.99 -5.03 -56.47
C TYR A 68 5.95 -3.85 -56.30
N LEU A 69 6.92 -3.93 -55.39
CA LEU A 69 7.95 -2.90 -55.23
C LEU A 69 8.93 -2.89 -56.42
N ARG A 70 9.30 -4.06 -56.96
CA ARG A 70 10.17 -4.16 -58.14
C ARG A 70 9.51 -3.63 -59.41
N HIS A 71 8.19 -3.79 -59.53
CA HIS A 71 7.40 -3.44 -60.72
C HIS A 71 6.34 -2.38 -60.41
N GLN A 72 6.68 -1.40 -59.55
CA GLN A 72 5.70 -0.45 -59.02
C GLN A 72 5.04 0.42 -60.10
N GLU A 73 5.78 0.77 -61.15
CA GLU A 73 5.25 1.53 -62.30
C GLU A 73 4.26 0.71 -63.13
N GLU A 74 4.48 -0.60 -63.25
CA GLU A 74 3.68 -1.51 -64.08
C GLU A 74 2.43 -2.02 -63.34
N LEU A 75 2.56 -2.30 -62.03
CA LEU A 75 1.54 -2.98 -61.23
C LEU A 75 0.79 -2.05 -60.26
N GLY A 76 1.33 -0.87 -59.95
CA GLY A 76 0.80 0.02 -58.92
C GLY A 76 0.99 -0.51 -57.50
N ALA A 77 0.08 -0.16 -56.59
CA ALA A 77 0.13 -0.57 -55.19
C ALA A 77 -0.35 -2.02 -54.99
N MET A 78 0.30 -2.75 -54.06
CA MET A 78 -0.11 -4.11 -53.71
C MET A 78 -1.57 -4.13 -53.22
N PRO A 79 -2.44 -4.98 -53.80
CA PRO A 79 -3.80 -5.13 -53.33
C PRO A 79 -3.86 -5.85 -51.97
N ALA A 80 -4.83 -5.44 -51.13
CA ALA A 80 -5.05 -5.99 -49.79
C ALA A 80 -3.80 -6.00 -48.88
N PRO A 81 -3.13 -4.84 -48.67
CA PRO A 81 -1.91 -4.77 -47.86
C PRO A 81 -2.17 -5.05 -46.37
N SER A 82 -3.42 -4.90 -45.90
CA SER A 82 -3.85 -5.20 -44.53
C SER A 82 -3.63 -6.65 -44.12
N ARG A 83 -3.52 -7.59 -45.08
CA ARG A 83 -3.17 -8.99 -44.81
C ARG A 83 -1.89 -9.12 -43.99
N LEU A 84 -0.88 -8.30 -44.30
CA LEU A 84 0.40 -8.35 -43.58
C LEU A 84 0.24 -7.91 -42.11
N LYS A 85 -0.54 -6.85 -41.85
CA LYS A 85 -0.84 -6.38 -40.48
C LYS A 85 -1.60 -7.47 -39.69
N MET A 86 -2.59 -8.10 -40.30
CA MET A 86 -3.38 -9.18 -39.67
C MET A 86 -2.53 -10.41 -39.33
N VAL A 87 -1.61 -10.80 -40.21
CA VAL A 87 -0.68 -11.91 -39.95
C VAL A 87 0.30 -11.57 -38.82
N GLN A 88 0.87 -10.36 -38.84
CA GLN A 88 1.77 -9.89 -37.77
C GLN A 88 1.07 -9.82 -36.40
N GLU A 89 -0.16 -9.32 -36.38
CA GLU A 89 -0.99 -9.28 -35.16
C GLU A 89 -1.28 -10.69 -34.64
N SER A 90 -1.68 -11.60 -35.51
CA SER A 90 -1.93 -13.01 -35.15
C SER A 90 -0.67 -13.67 -34.56
N MET A 91 0.50 -13.45 -35.18
CA MET A 91 1.78 -13.96 -34.67
C MET A 91 2.15 -13.33 -33.32
N ARG A 92 1.95 -12.01 -33.15
CA ARG A 92 2.17 -11.32 -31.85
C ARG A 92 1.26 -11.90 -30.77
N ASN A 93 0.01 -12.19 -31.09
CA ASN A 93 -0.96 -12.76 -30.17
C ASN A 93 -0.58 -14.20 -29.77
N ILE A 94 -0.12 -15.03 -30.71
CA ILE A 94 0.42 -16.36 -30.39
C ILE A 94 1.61 -16.25 -29.44
N LYS A 95 2.58 -15.36 -29.74
CA LYS A 95 3.75 -15.14 -28.87
C LYS A 95 3.34 -14.71 -27.47
N ARG A 96 2.31 -13.86 -27.36
CA ARG A 96 1.76 -13.43 -26.07
C ARG A 96 1.16 -14.61 -25.29
N VAL A 97 0.31 -15.42 -25.90
CA VAL A 97 -0.30 -16.59 -25.23
C VAL A 97 0.77 -17.59 -24.78
N VAL A 98 1.78 -17.86 -25.62
CA VAL A 98 2.90 -18.76 -25.24
C VAL A 98 3.69 -18.17 -24.06
N LYS A 99 3.98 -16.86 -24.08
CA LYS A 99 4.68 -16.18 -22.99
C LYS A 99 3.88 -16.20 -21.67
N GLU A 100 2.56 -16.00 -21.74
CA GLU A 100 1.66 -16.08 -20.57
C GLU A 100 1.75 -17.48 -19.94
N ARG A 101 1.65 -18.56 -20.74
CA ARG A 101 1.75 -19.95 -20.26
C ARG A 101 3.13 -20.32 -19.73
N ASP A 102 4.19 -19.84 -20.38
CA ASP A 102 5.58 -20.09 -19.96
C ASP A 102 5.89 -19.40 -18.62
N ALA A 103 5.36 -18.20 -18.41
CA ALA A 103 5.48 -17.48 -17.13
C ALA A 103 4.76 -18.23 -15.99
N GLU A 104 3.54 -18.73 -16.22
CA GLU A 104 2.80 -19.55 -15.25
C GLU A 104 3.55 -20.84 -14.91
N ALA A 105 4.01 -21.57 -15.92
CA ALA A 105 4.79 -22.80 -15.75
C ALA A 105 6.11 -22.54 -14.99
N THR A 106 6.79 -21.44 -15.31
CA THR A 106 8.01 -21.02 -14.63
C THR A 106 7.75 -20.68 -13.17
N ALA A 107 6.68 -19.93 -12.86
CA ALA A 107 6.32 -19.58 -11.48
C ALA A 107 5.98 -20.83 -10.63
N GLN A 108 5.27 -21.80 -11.22
CA GLN A 108 5.00 -23.07 -10.55
C GLN A 108 6.29 -23.88 -10.32
N ALA A 109 7.16 -23.95 -11.34
CA ALA A 109 8.44 -24.66 -11.24
C ALA A 109 9.38 -24.04 -10.21
N THR A 110 9.45 -22.70 -10.13
CA THR A 110 10.27 -21.99 -9.14
C THR A 110 9.75 -22.20 -7.72
N ALA A 111 8.42 -22.15 -7.50
CA ALA A 111 7.82 -22.43 -6.19
C ALA A 111 8.11 -23.86 -5.72
N ILE A 112 7.94 -24.86 -6.60
CA ILE A 112 8.29 -26.26 -6.30
C ILE A 112 9.80 -26.36 -6.00
N PHE A 113 10.64 -25.72 -6.78
CA PHE A 113 12.09 -25.74 -6.56
C PHE A 113 12.48 -25.11 -5.21
N GLN A 114 11.87 -23.99 -4.82
CA GLN A 114 12.06 -23.36 -3.51
C GLN A 114 11.67 -24.30 -2.36
N GLU A 115 10.51 -24.95 -2.44
CA GLU A 115 10.09 -25.97 -1.46
C GLU A 115 11.12 -27.12 -1.35
N ARG A 116 11.66 -27.58 -2.49
CA ARG A 116 12.71 -28.63 -2.51
C ARG A 116 14.02 -28.14 -1.89
N LEU A 117 14.38 -26.88 -2.11
CA LEU A 117 15.55 -26.25 -1.50
C LEU A 117 15.39 -26.14 0.02
N GLU A 118 14.23 -25.71 0.52
CA GLU A 118 13.94 -25.62 1.96
C GLU A 118 14.03 -26.97 2.68
N ARG A 119 13.56 -28.04 2.00
CA ARG A 119 13.70 -29.42 2.49
C ARG A 119 15.14 -29.93 2.46
N GLY A 120 16.03 -29.34 1.66
CA GLY A 120 17.44 -29.71 1.60
C GLY A 120 17.72 -31.08 0.98
N VAL A 121 16.96 -31.46 -0.06
CA VAL A 121 17.04 -32.81 -0.66
C VAL A 121 18.25 -33.02 -1.58
N TYR A 122 18.86 -31.94 -2.08
CA TYR A 122 19.97 -32.01 -3.02
C TYR A 122 21.30 -32.18 -2.29
N ARG A 123 22.12 -33.11 -2.77
CA ARG A 123 23.45 -33.39 -2.22
C ARG A 123 24.39 -33.83 -3.34
N PHE A 124 25.60 -33.30 -3.33
CA PHE A 124 26.74 -33.83 -4.05
C PHE A 124 27.80 -34.20 -3.00
N PRO A 125 28.25 -35.48 -2.89
CA PRO A 125 28.05 -36.62 -3.78
C PRO A 125 26.62 -37.22 -3.80
N PRO A 126 26.26 -38.02 -4.82
CA PRO A 126 24.94 -38.66 -4.91
C PRO A 126 24.66 -39.57 -3.71
N GLY A 127 23.52 -39.37 -3.05
CA GLY A 127 23.06 -40.16 -1.92
C GLY A 127 22.07 -39.38 -1.06
N PRO A 128 21.29 -40.04 -0.19
CA PRO A 128 20.37 -39.34 0.70
C PRO A 128 21.16 -38.46 1.69
N PRO A 129 20.63 -37.28 2.05
CA PRO A 129 21.19 -36.52 3.16
C PRO A 129 20.98 -37.26 4.48
N PRO A 130 21.82 -37.01 5.51
CA PRO A 130 21.56 -37.49 6.86
C PRO A 130 20.15 -37.09 7.34
N PRO A 131 19.49 -37.91 8.19
CA PRO A 131 18.15 -37.61 8.66
C PRO A 131 18.12 -36.26 9.41
N PRO A 132 17.06 -35.45 9.22
CA PRO A 132 16.88 -34.20 9.96
C PRO A 132 16.99 -34.41 11.47
N GLY A 133 17.62 -33.48 12.18
CA GLY A 133 17.82 -33.54 13.64
C GLY A 133 18.94 -34.45 14.14
N ALA A 134 19.50 -35.36 13.33
CA ALA A 134 20.62 -36.20 13.77
C ALA A 134 21.90 -35.39 14.08
N HIS A 135 22.08 -34.26 13.39
CA HIS A 135 23.21 -33.34 13.58
C HIS A 135 22.93 -32.23 14.60
N ASP A 136 21.70 -32.11 15.11
CA ASP A 136 21.32 -31.06 16.04
C ASP A 136 21.18 -31.63 17.46
N PRO A 137 22.23 -31.54 18.32
CA PRO A 137 22.14 -31.95 19.72
C PRO A 137 21.47 -30.89 20.59
N THR A 138 21.00 -29.77 20.03
CA THR A 138 20.46 -28.65 20.79
C THR A 138 18.96 -28.82 21.08
N VAL A 139 18.50 -28.21 22.17
CA VAL A 139 17.08 -28.12 22.54
C VAL A 139 16.74 -26.67 22.85
N VAL A 140 15.58 -26.22 22.39
CA VAL A 140 15.10 -24.85 22.63
C VAL A 140 14.04 -24.88 23.72
N VAL A 141 14.31 -24.21 24.83
CA VAL A 141 13.38 -24.07 25.96
C VAL A 141 12.70 -22.70 25.85
N LYS A 142 11.37 -22.70 25.82
CA LYS A 142 10.52 -21.51 25.84
C LYS A 142 10.10 -21.22 27.28
N VAL A 143 10.56 -20.10 27.81
CA VAL A 143 10.22 -19.57 29.13
C VAL A 143 9.24 -18.40 28.95
N ILE A 144 8.05 -18.49 29.56
CA ILE A 144 7.04 -17.44 29.51
C ILE A 144 7.18 -16.59 30.77
N LEU A 145 7.43 -15.29 30.60
CA LEU A 145 7.70 -14.33 31.67
C LEU A 145 6.57 -13.28 31.73
N SER A 146 6.21 -12.81 32.92
CA SER A 146 5.21 -11.73 33.06
C SER A 146 5.73 -10.36 32.61
N ARG A 147 7.05 -10.14 32.69
CA ARG A 147 7.74 -8.88 32.37
C ARG A 147 9.00 -9.16 31.55
N ARG A 148 9.55 -8.11 30.93
CA ARG A 148 10.82 -8.19 30.22
C ARG A 148 11.96 -8.40 31.21
N VAL A 149 12.78 -9.41 30.97
CA VAL A 149 14.04 -9.66 31.69
C VAL A 149 15.18 -9.56 30.67
N GLU A 150 16.32 -9.00 31.07
CA GLU A 150 17.47 -8.86 30.19
C GLU A 150 18.03 -10.24 29.75
N ALA A 151 18.50 -10.33 28.50
CA ALA A 151 18.98 -11.59 27.94
C ALA A 151 20.21 -12.14 28.69
N ASP A 152 21.10 -11.25 29.16
CA ASP A 152 22.29 -11.63 29.94
C ASP A 152 21.92 -12.16 31.31
N ARG A 153 20.89 -11.59 31.93
CA ARG A 153 20.35 -12.06 33.21
C ARG A 153 19.71 -13.43 33.07
N LEU A 154 18.93 -13.65 32.01
CA LEU A 154 18.40 -14.97 31.67
C LEU A 154 19.53 -15.98 31.43
N ARG A 155 20.59 -15.59 30.72
CA ARG A 155 21.78 -16.44 30.48
C ARG A 155 22.52 -16.79 31.77
N GLU A 156 22.61 -15.86 32.72
CA GLU A 156 23.23 -16.10 34.02
C GLU A 156 22.47 -17.14 34.84
N ILE A 157 21.15 -16.98 34.94
CA ILE A 157 20.26 -17.82 35.77
C ILE A 157 20.08 -19.20 35.15
N PHE A 158 19.78 -19.26 33.85
CA PHE A 158 19.55 -20.51 33.14
C PHE A 158 20.83 -21.19 32.64
N GLY A 159 21.99 -20.57 32.87
CA GLY A 159 23.29 -21.10 32.50
C GLY A 159 23.64 -22.37 33.27
N ARG A 160 24.30 -23.31 32.61
CA ARG A 160 24.78 -24.55 33.21
C ARG A 160 25.95 -24.33 34.14
N TYR A 161 25.81 -24.75 35.39
CA TYR A 161 26.88 -24.63 36.40
C TYR A 161 28.04 -25.61 36.16
N ASP A 162 27.82 -26.70 35.41
CA ASP A 162 28.85 -27.71 35.08
C ASP A 162 29.67 -27.36 33.83
N VAL A 163 29.32 -26.29 33.11
CA VAL A 163 30.01 -25.87 31.87
C VAL A 163 30.93 -24.69 32.17
N PHE A 164 32.24 -24.95 32.18
CA PHE A 164 33.29 -23.94 32.39
C PHE A 164 33.63 -23.18 31.10
N GLU A 165 32.60 -22.61 30.45
CA GLU A 165 32.72 -21.80 29.24
C GLU A 165 31.88 -20.53 29.41
N PRO A 166 32.23 -19.40 28.77
CA PRO A 166 31.51 -18.13 28.96
C PRO A 166 30.03 -18.21 28.57
N HIS A 167 29.69 -19.07 27.62
CA HIS A 167 28.32 -19.26 27.17
C HIS A 167 27.47 -20.12 28.13
N LYS A 168 28.07 -20.76 29.14
CA LYS A 168 27.43 -21.61 30.16
C LYS A 168 26.46 -22.65 29.56
N GLY A 169 26.82 -23.27 28.44
CA GLY A 169 25.99 -24.26 27.74
C GLY A 169 24.74 -23.71 27.03
N ILE A 170 24.62 -22.38 26.87
CA ILE A 170 23.56 -21.70 26.12
C ILE A 170 24.12 -21.11 24.83
N VAL A 171 23.61 -21.53 23.67
CA VAL A 171 23.99 -20.99 22.36
C VAL A 171 23.47 -19.55 22.20
N ARG A 172 22.17 -19.32 22.43
CA ARG A 172 21.54 -17.99 22.34
C ARG A 172 20.28 -17.90 23.19
N VAL A 173 19.92 -16.67 23.53
CA VAL A 173 18.66 -16.30 24.20
C VAL A 173 17.96 -15.28 23.30
N GLU A 174 16.75 -15.57 22.87
CA GLU A 174 15.93 -14.69 22.02
C GLU A 174 14.63 -14.34 22.73
N LEU A 175 14.35 -13.04 22.90
CA LEU A 175 13.11 -12.57 23.53
C LEU A 175 12.14 -12.08 22.46
N LYS A 176 10.89 -12.53 22.56
CA LYS A 176 9.79 -12.12 21.68
C LYS A 176 8.54 -11.81 22.47
N LEU A 177 7.75 -10.87 21.96
CA LEU A 177 6.35 -10.71 22.35
C LEU A 177 5.47 -11.53 21.40
N PRO A 178 4.43 -12.22 21.90
CA PRO A 178 3.43 -12.82 21.03
C PRO A 178 2.72 -11.77 20.16
N ASP A 179 2.33 -12.13 18.93
CA ASP A 179 1.66 -11.21 17.99
C ASP A 179 0.38 -10.60 18.58
N GLU A 180 -0.37 -11.36 19.39
CA GLU A 180 -1.57 -10.87 20.08
C GLU A 180 -1.26 -9.74 21.07
N VAL A 181 -0.14 -9.84 21.80
CA VAL A 181 0.30 -8.82 22.76
C VAL A 181 0.85 -7.61 22.02
N LEU A 182 1.60 -7.84 20.94
CA LEU A 182 2.11 -6.77 20.09
C LEU A 182 0.97 -5.94 19.50
N ARG A 183 -0.08 -6.59 18.97
CA ARG A 183 -1.28 -5.92 18.47
C ARG A 183 -2.01 -5.14 19.57
N LYS A 184 -2.17 -5.72 20.76
CA LYS A 184 -2.76 -5.02 21.91
C LYS A 184 -1.96 -3.78 22.33
N LYS A 185 -0.63 -3.84 22.27
CA LYS A 185 0.23 -2.67 22.54
C LYS A 185 0.07 -1.59 21.47
N GLU A 186 0.01 -1.97 20.20
CA GLU A 186 -0.23 -1.05 19.10
C GLU A 186 -1.60 -0.37 19.23
N GLU A 187 -2.66 -1.13 19.52
CA GLU A 187 -4.01 -0.61 19.81
C GLU A 187 -3.98 0.35 21.02
N ALA A 188 -3.27 0.00 22.10
CA ALA A 188 -3.12 0.86 23.27
C ALA A 188 -2.35 2.16 22.97
N GLU A 189 -1.33 2.14 22.12
CA GLU A 189 -0.55 3.32 21.71
C GLU A 189 -1.42 4.27 20.87
N GLN A 190 -2.22 3.72 19.96
CA GLN A 190 -3.20 4.49 19.18
C GLN A 190 -4.24 5.16 20.09
N LEU A 191 -4.79 4.42 21.05
CA LEU A 191 -5.73 4.96 22.03
C LEU A 191 -5.09 6.01 22.93
N TRP A 192 -3.84 5.81 23.35
CA TRP A 192 -3.10 6.77 24.16
C TRP A 192 -2.84 8.07 23.41
N THR A 193 -2.47 7.98 22.12
CA THR A 193 -2.29 9.14 21.24
C THR A 193 -3.60 9.91 21.06
N GLN A 194 -4.72 9.20 20.83
CA GLN A 194 -6.05 9.80 20.74
C GLN A 194 -6.47 10.48 22.05
N TYR A 195 -6.22 9.81 23.18
CA TYR A 195 -6.47 10.36 24.51
C TYR A 195 -5.67 11.65 24.76
N MET A 196 -4.37 11.66 24.44
CA MET A 196 -3.52 12.85 24.62
C MET A 196 -3.96 14.01 23.72
N ALA A 197 -4.37 13.73 22.49
CA ALA A 197 -4.94 14.73 21.58
C ALA A 197 -6.26 15.30 22.12
N GLU A 198 -7.23 14.45 22.48
CA GLU A 198 -8.53 14.87 23.03
C GLU A 198 -8.35 15.65 24.34
N LYS A 199 -7.41 15.25 25.19
CA LYS A 199 -7.04 15.96 26.42
C LYS A 199 -6.52 17.37 26.13
N SER A 200 -5.68 17.51 25.11
CA SER A 200 -5.17 18.81 24.66
C SER A 200 -6.30 19.67 24.11
N ASP A 201 -7.14 19.11 23.25
CA ASP A 201 -8.27 19.81 22.62
C ASP A 201 -9.27 20.33 23.66
N VAL A 202 -9.66 19.48 24.62
CA VAL A 202 -10.55 19.86 25.74
C VAL A 202 -9.93 21.00 26.56
N LYS A 203 -8.64 20.87 26.92
CA LYS A 203 -7.93 21.90 27.69
C LYS A 203 -7.85 23.22 26.94
N GLU A 204 -7.55 23.20 25.65
CA GLU A 204 -7.41 24.42 24.84
C GLU A 204 -8.74 25.09 24.55
N TYR A 205 -9.79 24.31 24.27
CA TYR A 205 -11.13 24.82 24.02
C TYR A 205 -11.70 25.54 25.25
N HIS A 206 -11.65 24.90 26.42
CA HIS A 206 -12.24 25.45 27.65
C HIS A 206 -11.36 26.47 28.36
N ARG A 207 -10.06 26.61 28.00
CA ARG A 207 -9.16 27.65 28.52
C ARG A 207 -9.76 29.05 28.40
N TRP A 208 -10.48 29.30 27.32
CA TRP A 208 -11.08 30.60 27.01
C TRP A 208 -12.45 30.81 27.64
N SER A 209 -13.07 29.76 28.20
CA SER A 209 -14.42 29.83 28.80
C SER A 209 -14.44 30.47 30.20
N ALA A 210 -13.26 30.72 30.78
CA ALA A 210 -13.11 31.42 32.05
C ALA A 210 -13.43 32.93 31.91
N SER A 211 -13.41 33.65 33.04
CA SER A 211 -13.75 35.06 33.25
C SER A 211 -13.58 36.03 32.06
N PRO A 212 -14.42 37.08 31.97
CA PRO A 212 -14.34 38.06 30.88
C PRO A 212 -12.92 38.61 30.70
N SER A 213 -12.51 38.73 29.45
CA SER A 213 -11.20 39.25 29.06
C SER A 213 -11.20 40.77 29.10
N VAL A 214 -10.03 41.38 29.27
CA VAL A 214 -9.85 42.84 29.10
C VAL A 214 -10.31 43.29 27.71
N TYR A 215 -10.15 42.44 26.70
CA TYR A 215 -10.56 42.73 25.33
C TYR A 215 -12.07 42.65 25.09
N ASP A 216 -12.84 42.01 25.98
CA ASP A 216 -14.31 42.01 25.91
C ASP A 216 -14.89 43.40 26.25
N TYR A 217 -14.11 44.25 26.93
CA TYR A 217 -14.44 45.64 27.27
C TYR A 217 -13.69 46.65 26.38
N ALA A 218 -13.22 46.23 25.21
CA ALA A 218 -12.58 47.14 24.26
C ALA A 218 -13.56 48.24 23.82
N SER A 219 -13.07 49.49 23.72
CA SER A 219 -13.89 50.63 23.29
C SER A 219 -14.21 50.51 21.79
N VAL A 220 -15.42 50.04 21.48
CA VAL A 220 -15.94 49.94 20.11
C VAL A 220 -17.05 50.97 19.93
N GLU A 221 -16.82 51.96 19.07
CA GLU A 221 -17.84 52.95 18.70
C GLU A 221 -18.83 52.29 17.71
N LEU A 222 -20.08 52.13 18.14
CA LEU A 222 -21.13 51.49 17.35
C LEU A 222 -21.85 52.50 16.45
N ALA A 223 -22.03 53.71 16.97
CA ALA A 223 -22.56 54.87 16.28
C ALA A 223 -21.87 56.13 16.84
N PRO A 224 -21.88 57.27 16.14
CA PRO A 224 -21.25 58.49 16.63
C PRO A 224 -21.68 58.84 18.06
N GLY A 225 -20.75 58.72 19.01
CA GLY A 225 -20.98 58.98 20.43
C GLY A 225 -21.71 57.88 21.22
N VAL A 226 -21.84 56.66 20.67
CA VAL A 226 -22.38 55.48 21.36
C VAL A 226 -21.36 54.35 21.31
N PHE A 227 -20.85 53.94 22.47
CA PHE A 227 -19.87 52.88 22.61
C PHE A 227 -20.51 51.60 23.14
N ALA A 228 -19.93 50.44 22.78
CA ALA A 228 -20.41 49.14 23.26
C ALA A 228 -20.43 49.05 24.80
N ASN A 229 -19.47 49.69 25.46
CA ASN A 229 -19.36 49.71 26.92
C ASN A 229 -20.44 50.57 27.60
N ASP A 230 -21.14 51.45 26.87
CA ASP A 230 -22.21 52.28 27.44
C ASP A 230 -23.42 51.45 27.88
N ALA A 231 -23.54 50.22 27.38
CA ALA A 231 -24.59 49.26 27.75
C ALA A 231 -24.25 48.39 28.96
N VAL A 232 -23.02 48.48 29.49
CA VAL A 232 -22.56 47.65 30.62
C VAL A 232 -23.10 48.21 31.93
N ALA A 233 -23.77 47.39 32.74
CA ALA A 233 -24.50 47.84 33.92
C ALA A 233 -23.68 47.60 35.19
N GLU A 234 -23.08 48.64 35.77
CA GLU A 234 -22.26 48.53 36.99
C GLU A 234 -22.96 47.71 38.09
N MET A 235 -22.54 46.46 38.26
CA MET A 235 -23.04 45.57 39.30
C MET A 235 -22.41 45.96 40.64
N SER A 236 -22.90 47.05 41.20
CA SER A 236 -22.42 47.66 42.44
C SER A 236 -23.26 47.21 43.64
N THR A 237 -23.08 45.96 44.08
CA THR A 237 -23.53 45.56 45.43
C THR A 237 -22.50 46.02 46.46
N ARG A 238 -22.51 47.30 46.81
CA ARG A 238 -21.92 47.79 48.08
C ARG A 238 -23.00 47.69 49.15
N ASN A 239 -23.01 46.59 49.91
CA ASN A 239 -23.72 46.53 51.18
C ASN A 239 -23.04 47.50 52.14
N VAL A 240 -23.60 48.70 52.25
CA VAL A 240 -23.30 49.66 53.32
C VAL A 240 -24.25 49.32 54.45
N GLU A 241 -23.79 48.57 55.44
CA GLU A 241 -24.46 48.48 56.75
C GLU A 241 -23.48 48.96 57.82
N ASP A 242 -23.84 50.12 58.38
CA ASP A 242 -23.13 50.81 59.45
C ASP A 242 -22.99 49.93 60.69
N TYR A 243 -21.77 49.85 61.19
CA TYR A 243 -21.42 49.29 62.50
C TYR A 243 -21.95 50.21 63.60
N ASP A 244 -22.88 49.73 64.41
CA ASP A 244 -22.98 50.19 65.81
C ASP A 244 -23.56 49.12 66.75
N GLY A 245 -22.81 48.84 67.82
CA GLY A 245 -23.39 48.57 69.14
C GLY A 245 -24.16 47.27 69.43
N ASN A 246 -23.41 46.20 69.69
CA ASN A 246 -23.47 45.45 70.95
C ASN A 246 -24.80 44.77 71.42
N ASN A 247 -24.75 43.43 71.39
CA ASN A 247 -25.06 42.49 72.49
C ASN A 247 -26.45 41.80 72.61
N SER A 248 -26.33 40.47 72.74
CA SER A 248 -27.13 39.51 73.52
C SER A 248 -28.31 38.74 72.87
N ASN A 249 -27.98 37.48 72.55
CA ASN A 249 -28.62 36.24 72.99
C ASN A 249 -30.13 36.01 72.73
N ASN A 250 -30.47 35.05 71.87
CA ASN A 250 -30.85 33.69 72.30
C ASN A 250 -31.31 32.77 71.15
N ASN A 251 -31.07 31.47 71.37
CA ASN A 251 -31.23 30.32 70.50
C ASN A 251 -32.67 29.95 70.11
N SER A 252 -32.87 29.39 68.90
CA SER A 252 -33.40 28.05 68.61
C SER A 252 -33.75 27.95 67.11
N ALA A 253 -33.00 27.21 66.28
CA ALA A 253 -33.06 25.77 66.05
C ALA A 253 -34.25 25.27 65.20
N VAL A 254 -33.88 24.59 64.11
CA VAL A 254 -34.59 23.57 63.32
C VAL A 254 -35.37 24.04 62.09
N GLY A 255 -34.92 23.56 60.92
CA GLY A 255 -35.67 23.58 59.66
C GLY A 255 -34.78 23.40 58.43
N GLY A 256 -34.10 22.25 58.32
CA GLY A 256 -33.33 21.89 57.13
C GLY A 256 -34.26 21.54 55.96
N GLY A 257 -34.10 22.27 54.86
CA GLY A 257 -34.71 21.99 53.56
C GLY A 257 -33.76 22.48 52.49
N ASP A 258 -33.25 21.55 51.69
CA ASP A 258 -32.28 21.76 50.62
C ASP A 258 -32.86 22.70 49.55
N ILE A 259 -32.28 23.90 49.44
CA ILE A 259 -32.58 24.84 48.35
C ILE A 259 -31.56 24.58 47.24
N GLU A 260 -32.07 24.03 46.13
CA GLU A 260 -31.39 23.98 44.85
C GLU A 260 -30.90 25.38 44.48
N ASN A 261 -29.57 25.55 44.43
CA ASN A 261 -28.94 26.76 43.91
C ASN A 261 -29.22 26.87 42.40
N ASP A 262 -30.25 27.63 42.08
CA ASP A 262 -30.58 28.11 40.74
C ASP A 262 -29.40 28.90 40.17
N LYS A 263 -28.68 28.30 39.20
CA LYS A 263 -27.56 28.91 38.47
C LYS A 263 -28.06 29.89 37.40
N THR A 264 -28.89 30.86 37.80
CA THR A 264 -29.41 31.94 36.94
C THR A 264 -28.88 33.33 37.31
N SER A 265 -27.99 33.44 38.31
CA SER A 265 -27.37 34.71 38.72
C SER A 265 -26.16 35.08 37.84
N GLY A 266 -26.41 35.73 36.71
CA GLY A 266 -25.37 36.29 35.82
C GLY A 266 -25.88 36.94 34.54
N ALA A 267 -27.19 36.93 34.31
CA ALA A 267 -27.84 37.61 33.19
C ALA A 267 -28.14 39.07 33.58
N GLY A 268 -27.28 40.03 33.24
CA GLY A 268 -27.62 41.43 33.47
C GLY A 268 -26.60 42.52 33.15
N ASP A 269 -25.32 42.22 32.91
CA ASP A 269 -24.29 43.28 32.83
C ASP A 269 -24.09 43.86 31.41
N GLY A 270 -24.93 43.55 30.41
CA GLY A 270 -24.83 44.14 29.05
C GLY A 270 -23.54 43.86 28.24
N ALA A 271 -22.48 43.33 28.86
CA ALA A 271 -21.19 43.07 28.26
C ALA A 271 -21.24 41.88 27.28
N ILE A 272 -20.64 42.05 26.10
CA ILE A 272 -20.53 41.00 25.08
C ILE A 272 -19.24 40.20 25.30
N VAL A 273 -19.34 39.12 26.06
CA VAL A 273 -18.20 38.23 26.35
C VAL A 273 -18.02 37.22 25.21
N ALA A 274 -16.93 37.30 24.47
CA ALA A 274 -16.71 36.50 23.25
C ALA A 274 -16.81 34.99 23.51
N ALA A 275 -16.32 34.51 24.65
CA ALA A 275 -16.33 33.10 25.03
C ALA A 275 -17.72 32.55 25.41
N ARG A 276 -18.70 33.43 25.70
CA ARG A 276 -20.09 33.05 26.06
C ARG A 276 -21.04 33.10 24.87
N LEU A 277 -20.56 33.50 23.70
CA LEU A 277 -21.38 33.56 22.50
C LEU A 277 -21.72 32.13 22.00
N PRO A 278 -22.98 31.86 21.62
CA PRO A 278 -23.35 30.57 21.07
C PRO A 278 -22.69 30.35 19.70
N VAL A 279 -21.88 29.30 19.58
CA VAL A 279 -21.14 28.96 18.36
C VAL A 279 -22.03 28.17 17.39
N PRO A 280 -22.16 28.56 16.10
CA PRO A 280 -22.93 27.79 15.13
C PRO A 280 -22.21 26.48 14.76
N ALA A 281 -22.99 25.44 14.44
CA ALA A 281 -22.43 24.15 14.01
C ALA A 281 -21.54 24.29 12.76
N SER A 282 -20.52 23.43 12.66
CA SER A 282 -19.57 23.41 11.53
C SER A 282 -20.32 23.16 10.20
N LYS A 283 -20.23 24.10 9.27
CA LYS A 283 -20.94 23.99 7.99
C LYS A 283 -20.27 22.95 7.09
N GLN A 284 -21.02 21.95 6.66
CA GLN A 284 -20.58 20.98 5.67
C GLN A 284 -20.81 21.47 4.24
N ARG A 285 -20.26 20.73 3.27
CA ARG A 285 -20.54 20.98 1.85
C ARG A 285 -22.05 20.92 1.61
N PRO A 286 -22.64 21.89 0.90
CA PRO A 286 -24.07 21.85 0.59
C PRO A 286 -24.39 20.58 -0.19
N PRO A 287 -25.53 19.94 0.07
CA PRO A 287 -25.94 18.75 -0.65
C PRO A 287 -26.07 19.09 -2.15
N PRO A 288 -25.80 18.11 -3.04
CA PRO A 288 -25.97 18.33 -4.46
C PRO A 288 -27.40 18.74 -4.81
N PRO A 289 -27.62 19.70 -5.74
CA PRO A 289 -28.94 20.05 -6.23
C PRO A 289 -29.70 18.83 -6.76
N LYS A 290 -31.02 18.81 -6.55
CA LYS A 290 -31.89 17.73 -7.07
C LYS A 290 -31.90 17.68 -8.60
N ASN A 291 -31.83 18.86 -9.24
CA ASN A 291 -31.77 18.96 -10.69
C ASN A 291 -30.39 18.47 -11.21
N PRO A 292 -30.33 17.43 -12.08
CA PRO A 292 -29.06 16.89 -12.56
C PRO A 292 -28.19 17.91 -13.30
N LEU A 293 -28.79 18.82 -14.08
CA LEU A 293 -28.06 19.85 -14.82
C LEU A 293 -27.39 20.85 -13.86
N GLU A 294 -28.11 21.27 -12.82
CA GLU A 294 -27.54 22.16 -11.79
C GLU A 294 -26.46 21.46 -10.97
N ARG A 295 -26.64 20.17 -10.68
CA ARG A 295 -25.62 19.34 -10.02
C ARG A 295 -24.32 19.30 -10.83
N ILE A 296 -24.41 19.03 -12.12
CA ILE A 296 -23.25 19.04 -13.04
C ILE A 296 -22.63 20.44 -13.11
N LYS A 297 -23.44 21.50 -13.23
CA LYS A 297 -22.94 22.89 -13.20
C LYS A 297 -22.21 23.19 -11.89
N ALA A 298 -22.74 22.74 -10.76
CA ALA A 298 -22.14 22.96 -9.45
C ALA A 298 -20.81 22.22 -9.28
N GLU A 299 -20.70 21.00 -9.82
CA GLU A 299 -19.48 20.18 -9.81
C GLU A 299 -18.39 20.75 -10.72
N ARG A 300 -18.76 21.24 -11.91
CA ARG A 300 -17.85 21.86 -12.89
C ARG A 300 -17.24 23.19 -12.42
N ARG A 301 -17.72 23.76 -11.31
CA ARG A 301 -17.15 24.99 -10.75
C ARG A 301 -15.68 24.79 -10.36
N SER A 302 -14.91 25.86 -10.48
CA SER A 302 -13.53 25.93 -9.97
C SER A 302 -13.46 25.52 -8.50
N TYR A 303 -12.32 24.96 -8.09
CA TYR A 303 -12.07 24.59 -6.69
C TYR A 303 -12.39 25.74 -5.73
N LEU A 304 -11.95 26.97 -6.05
CA LEU A 304 -12.20 28.17 -5.25
C LEU A 304 -13.69 28.54 -5.14
N ALA A 305 -14.50 28.22 -6.16
CA ALA A 305 -15.95 28.48 -6.14
C ALA A 305 -16.75 27.34 -5.48
N ARG A 306 -16.07 26.23 -5.15
CA ARG A 306 -16.63 25.08 -4.43
C ARG A 306 -16.27 25.09 -2.94
N THR A 307 -15.33 25.94 -2.50
CA THR A 307 -14.99 26.07 -1.09
C THR A 307 -16.21 26.55 -0.28
N VAL A 308 -16.39 25.97 0.91
CA VAL A 308 -17.48 26.34 1.80
C VAL A 308 -17.02 27.50 2.66
N ILE A 309 -17.76 28.61 2.64
CA ILE A 309 -17.49 29.77 3.47
C ILE A 309 -18.54 29.82 4.59
N GLN A 310 -18.07 29.95 5.84
CA GLN A 310 -18.92 30.14 7.02
C GLN A 310 -18.55 31.43 7.78
N LEU A 311 -17.26 31.65 8.11
CA LEU A 311 -16.79 32.85 8.83
C LEU A 311 -16.09 33.88 7.93
N GLY A 312 -15.61 33.48 6.75
CA GLY A 312 -14.89 34.36 5.81
C GLY A 312 -13.39 34.55 6.11
N TYR A 313 -13.00 34.52 7.39
CA TYR A 313 -11.60 34.55 7.86
C TYR A 313 -11.22 33.23 8.52
N PHE A 314 -9.93 32.99 8.81
CA PHE A 314 -9.47 31.80 9.53
C PHE A 314 -10.18 31.66 10.89
N PRO A 315 -10.63 30.44 11.30
CA PRO A 315 -10.49 29.11 10.67
C PRO A 315 -11.49 28.81 9.54
N ASN A 316 -12.33 29.78 9.16
CA ASN A 316 -13.43 29.75 8.21
C ASN A 316 -14.60 28.85 8.61
N ILE A 317 -14.35 27.67 9.16
CA ILE A 317 -15.35 26.75 9.72
C ILE A 317 -15.20 26.71 11.24
N THR A 318 -16.32 26.73 11.96
CA THR A 318 -16.30 26.62 13.42
C THR A 318 -15.77 25.26 13.88
N MET A 319 -15.02 25.25 14.98
CA MET A 319 -14.52 24.00 15.56
C MET A 319 -15.67 23.16 16.12
N GLN A 320 -15.50 21.84 16.12
CA GLN A 320 -16.45 20.95 16.80
C GLN A 320 -16.24 21.05 18.31
N VAL A 321 -17.33 21.14 19.05
CA VAL A 321 -17.29 21.19 20.52
C VAL A 321 -16.75 19.84 21.02
N PRO A 322 -15.71 19.83 21.88
CA PRO A 322 -15.20 18.60 22.47
C PRO A 322 -16.29 17.90 23.30
N ARG A 323 -16.21 16.57 23.40
CA ARG A 323 -17.22 15.76 24.09
C ARG A 323 -17.25 15.98 25.61
N TYR A 324 -16.14 16.37 26.20
CA TYR A 324 -15.95 16.53 27.64
C TYR A 324 -15.76 18.00 28.01
N ALA A 325 -16.20 18.38 29.22
CA ALA A 325 -16.11 19.75 29.73
C ALA A 325 -14.78 20.00 30.46
N THR A 326 -14.25 18.97 31.12
CA THR A 326 -13.01 19.05 31.88
C THR A 326 -12.03 17.97 31.43
N VAL A 327 -10.75 18.19 31.71
CA VAL A 327 -9.65 17.29 31.33
C VAL A 327 -9.72 15.98 32.11
N GLU A 328 -10.27 16.03 33.32
CA GLU A 328 -10.44 14.92 34.25
C GLU A 328 -11.58 13.97 33.84
N GLU A 329 -12.57 14.48 33.09
CA GLU A 329 -13.67 13.67 32.52
C GLU A 329 -13.24 12.79 31.34
N VAL A 330 -12.12 13.11 30.68
CA VAL A 330 -11.62 12.33 29.54
C VAL A 330 -11.11 10.97 30.05
N PRO A 331 -11.72 9.85 29.62
CA PRO A 331 -11.37 8.53 30.15
C PRO A 331 -9.93 8.17 29.77
N ARG A 332 -9.09 7.90 30.77
CA ARG A 332 -7.70 7.48 30.57
C ARG A 332 -7.65 6.02 30.09
N PRO A 333 -7.15 5.73 28.88
CA PRO A 333 -6.92 4.35 28.43
C PRO A 333 -5.70 3.74 29.12
N THR A 334 -5.53 2.43 28.99
CA THR A 334 -4.32 1.72 29.44
C THR A 334 -3.11 2.19 28.64
N HIS A 335 -2.02 2.54 29.34
CA HIS A 335 -0.77 2.92 28.67
C HIS A 335 -0.07 1.68 28.10
N PRO A 336 0.61 1.75 26.93
CA PRO A 336 1.31 0.59 26.34
C PRO A 336 2.38 -0.05 27.24
N ASP A 337 2.99 0.75 28.11
CA ASP A 337 3.96 0.27 29.11
C ASP A 337 3.33 -0.41 30.31
N GLU A 338 2.05 -0.17 30.60
CA GLU A 338 1.31 -0.89 31.65
C GLU A 338 1.02 -2.34 31.24
N ILE A 339 1.03 -2.62 29.93
CA ILE A 339 0.90 -3.96 29.36
C ILE A 339 2.29 -4.58 29.29
N GLU A 340 2.79 -5.17 30.37
CA GLU A 340 4.19 -5.61 30.41
C GLU A 340 4.44 -6.91 29.62
N GLY A 341 3.51 -7.87 29.61
CA GLY A 341 3.71 -9.20 29.01
C GLY A 341 2.40 -9.91 28.64
N PRO A 342 2.45 -11.22 28.33
CA PRO A 342 3.58 -12.13 28.53
C PRO A 342 4.73 -11.95 27.51
N TRP A 343 5.97 -12.10 27.97
CA TRP A 343 7.17 -12.25 27.14
C TRP A 343 7.54 -13.72 26.96
N GLU A 344 8.03 -14.08 25.78
CA GLU A 344 8.52 -15.42 25.48
C GLU A 344 10.03 -15.38 25.26
N ALA A 345 10.78 -16.03 26.15
CA ALA A 345 12.23 -16.18 26.03
C ALA A 345 12.56 -17.59 25.50
N TYR A 346 13.21 -17.65 24.34
CA TYR A 346 13.67 -18.88 23.70
C TYR A 346 15.16 -19.09 24.00
N ILE A 347 15.47 -20.03 24.88
CA ILE A 347 16.82 -20.37 25.32
C ILE A 347 17.26 -21.62 24.57
N THR A 348 18.29 -21.50 23.73
CA THR A 348 18.85 -22.64 22.99
C THR A 348 19.99 -23.25 23.79
N TYR A 349 19.77 -24.44 24.35
CA TYR A 349 20.80 -25.20 25.08
C TYR A 349 21.62 -26.06 24.14
N ASP A 350 22.91 -26.17 24.44
CA ASP A 350 23.88 -26.91 23.61
C ASP A 350 23.85 -28.44 23.80
N ARG A 351 23.04 -28.93 24.76
CA ARG A 351 22.77 -30.37 24.96
C ARG A 351 21.26 -30.63 25.02
N ARG A 352 20.87 -31.89 24.75
CA ARG A 352 19.48 -32.34 24.68
C ARG A 352 18.70 -32.28 26.00
N ASN A 353 19.37 -32.31 27.14
CA ASN A 353 18.75 -32.24 28.47
C ASN A 353 18.45 -30.80 28.94
N GLY A 354 18.32 -29.84 28.01
CA GLY A 354 18.08 -28.43 28.34
C GLY A 354 16.79 -28.18 29.11
N LEU A 355 15.70 -28.89 28.76
CA LEU A 355 14.42 -28.75 29.46
C LEU A 355 14.50 -29.28 30.90
N GLU A 356 15.05 -30.48 31.07
CA GLU A 356 15.24 -31.11 32.39
C GLU A 356 16.09 -30.23 33.30
N TYR A 357 17.17 -29.66 32.75
CA TYR A 357 18.01 -28.69 33.46
C TYR A 357 17.21 -27.45 33.88
N ALA A 358 16.49 -26.82 32.95
CA ALA A 358 15.70 -25.62 33.25
C ALA A 358 14.60 -25.88 34.30
N GLN A 359 13.96 -27.05 34.27
CA GLN A 359 12.97 -27.45 35.27
C GLN A 359 13.62 -27.74 36.64
N SER A 360 14.82 -28.32 36.66
CA SER A 360 15.56 -28.62 37.90
C SER A 360 15.97 -27.37 38.68
N LEU A 361 16.12 -26.22 38.02
CA LEU A 361 16.45 -24.95 38.69
C LEU A 361 15.30 -24.42 39.55
N GLY A 362 14.05 -24.82 39.29
CA GLY A 362 12.89 -24.45 40.13
C GLY A 362 12.63 -22.95 40.23
N VAL A 363 13.01 -22.16 39.23
CA VAL A 363 12.92 -20.68 39.27
C VAL A 363 11.47 -20.22 39.13
N THR A 364 10.93 -19.59 40.18
CA THR A 364 9.56 -19.05 40.20
C THR A 364 9.49 -17.57 39.82
N THR A 365 10.49 -16.79 40.25
CA THR A 365 10.54 -15.33 40.04
C THR A 365 11.97 -14.90 39.74
N ILE A 366 12.12 -13.92 38.84
CA ILE A 366 13.41 -13.35 38.41
C ILE A 366 13.27 -11.83 38.41
N ASP A 367 13.95 -11.13 39.32
CA ASP A 367 13.98 -9.65 39.38
C ASP A 367 12.59 -8.98 39.28
N GLY A 368 11.56 -9.61 39.86
CA GLY A 368 10.16 -9.15 39.83
C GLY A 368 9.33 -9.64 38.64
N ALA A 369 9.91 -10.34 37.67
CA ALA A 369 9.20 -11.08 36.64
C ALA A 369 8.80 -12.47 37.16
N GLU A 370 7.52 -12.81 37.05
CA GLU A 370 7.00 -14.14 37.36
C GLU A 370 7.25 -15.07 36.18
N VAL A 371 7.81 -16.25 36.44
CA VAL A 371 8.02 -17.30 35.44
C VAL A 371 6.73 -18.12 35.34
N ILE A 372 5.89 -17.80 34.36
CA ILE A 372 4.55 -18.40 34.20
C ILE A 372 4.67 -19.87 33.81
N ARG A 373 5.51 -20.19 32.82
CA ARG A 373 5.72 -21.57 32.32
C ARG A 373 7.11 -21.75 31.72
N ILE A 374 7.64 -22.96 31.84
CA ILE A 374 8.85 -23.44 31.16
C ILE A 374 8.47 -24.67 30.35
N VAL A 375 8.56 -24.58 29.02
CA VAL A 375 8.18 -25.67 28.10
C VAL A 375 9.22 -25.83 26.99
N GLU A 376 9.32 -27.03 26.40
CA GLU A 376 10.12 -27.21 25.21
C GLU A 376 9.43 -26.59 23.99
N HIS A 377 10.17 -25.83 23.19
CA HIS A 377 9.68 -25.27 21.95
C HIS A 377 9.74 -26.32 20.84
N LYS A 378 8.56 -26.76 20.39
CA LYS A 378 8.44 -27.67 19.24
C LYS A 378 8.85 -26.96 17.95
N ARG A 379 9.97 -27.37 17.38
CA ARG A 379 10.48 -26.94 16.08
C ARG A 379 10.55 -28.13 15.13
N GLU A 380 10.40 -27.88 13.84
CA GLU A 380 10.68 -28.90 12.84
C GLU A 380 12.18 -29.25 12.86
N PRO A 381 12.54 -30.54 12.78
CA PRO A 381 13.94 -30.95 12.79
C PRO A 381 14.64 -30.36 11.56
N GLN A 382 15.73 -29.62 11.82
CA GLN A 382 16.50 -28.98 10.76
C GLN A 382 17.11 -30.05 9.83
N PRO A 383 17.08 -29.88 8.49
CA PRO A 383 17.76 -30.79 7.57
C PRO A 383 19.26 -30.50 7.55
N TYR A 384 20.09 -31.53 7.31
CA TYR A 384 21.56 -31.40 7.31
C TYR A 384 22.06 -30.35 6.31
N ALA A 385 21.32 -30.14 5.22
CA ALA A 385 21.59 -29.11 4.22
C ALA A 385 21.73 -27.69 4.79
N LYS A 386 21.07 -27.37 5.91
CA LYS A 386 21.22 -26.04 6.55
C LYS A 386 22.51 -25.87 7.35
N VAL A 387 23.26 -26.94 7.61
CA VAL A 387 24.57 -26.90 8.26
C VAL A 387 25.72 -27.31 7.33
N ASP A 388 25.42 -27.97 6.21
CA ASP A 388 26.39 -28.37 5.19
C ASP A 388 26.99 -27.12 4.49
N PRO A 389 28.31 -26.86 4.62
CA PRO A 389 28.94 -25.70 4.02
C PRO A 389 28.80 -25.67 2.49
N VAL A 390 28.80 -26.84 1.82
CA VAL A 390 28.70 -26.92 0.35
C VAL A 390 27.32 -26.47 -0.12
N PHE A 391 26.27 -26.93 0.57
CA PHE A 391 24.89 -26.56 0.26
C PHE A 391 24.64 -25.07 0.55
N LEU A 392 25.15 -24.56 1.68
CA LEU A 392 25.04 -23.14 2.04
C LEU A 392 25.80 -22.23 1.07
N GLU A 393 26.96 -22.66 0.56
CA GLU A 393 27.69 -21.93 -0.49
C GLU A 393 26.88 -21.88 -1.80
N ALA A 394 26.28 -23.00 -2.20
CA ALA A 394 25.44 -23.06 -3.39
C ALA A 394 24.22 -22.12 -3.29
N LEU A 395 23.51 -22.12 -2.15
CA LEU A 395 22.39 -21.20 -1.89
C LEU A 395 22.83 -19.73 -1.92
N ARG A 396 23.94 -19.39 -1.26
CA ARG A 396 24.48 -18.03 -1.26
C ARG A 396 24.87 -17.57 -2.66
N ARG A 397 25.46 -18.46 -3.46
CA ARG A 397 25.84 -18.18 -4.85
C ARG A 397 24.62 -17.96 -5.76
N GLU A 398 23.55 -18.74 -5.57
CA GLU A 398 22.31 -18.54 -6.32
C GLU A 398 21.65 -17.20 -5.95
N LYS A 399 21.52 -16.91 -4.64
CA LYS A 399 21.01 -15.62 -4.15
C LYS A 399 21.85 -14.44 -4.66
N ALA A 400 23.18 -14.57 -4.69
CA ALA A 400 24.06 -13.52 -5.20
C ALA A 400 23.81 -13.25 -6.70
N ARG A 401 23.55 -14.30 -7.51
CA ARG A 401 23.20 -14.16 -8.93
C ARG A 401 21.85 -13.49 -9.13
N GLU A 402 20.85 -13.92 -8.38
CA GLU A 402 19.52 -13.31 -8.37
C GLU A 402 19.60 -11.82 -8.01
N GLU A 403 20.26 -11.47 -6.91
CA GLU A 403 20.43 -10.08 -6.49
C GLU A 403 21.20 -9.24 -7.51
N THR A 404 22.22 -9.82 -8.16
CA THR A 404 22.97 -9.14 -9.22
C THR A 404 22.06 -8.82 -10.41
N LEU A 405 21.25 -9.80 -10.86
CA LEU A 405 20.31 -9.60 -11.97
C LEU A 405 19.21 -8.58 -11.63
N MET A 406 18.76 -8.53 -10.37
CA MET A 406 17.73 -7.59 -9.92
C MET A 406 18.25 -6.17 -9.75
N LYS A 407 19.51 -5.99 -9.35
CA LYS A 407 20.08 -4.68 -8.98
C LYS A 407 20.95 -4.05 -10.07
N TRP A 408 21.47 -4.84 -11.02
CA TRP A 408 22.47 -4.39 -12.00
C TRP A 408 22.12 -4.80 -13.45
N PRO A 409 22.27 -3.90 -14.44
CA PRO A 409 22.70 -2.51 -14.33
C PRO A 409 21.62 -1.64 -13.69
N HIS A 410 22.00 -0.77 -12.76
CA HIS A 410 21.08 0.20 -12.20
C HIS A 410 20.82 1.30 -13.23
N VAL A 411 19.56 1.46 -13.64
CA VAL A 411 19.09 2.53 -14.50
C VAL A 411 18.08 3.35 -13.68
N PRO A 412 18.18 4.69 -13.62
CA PRO A 412 17.20 5.49 -12.88
C PRO A 412 15.82 5.29 -13.49
N GLU A 413 14.79 5.18 -12.65
CA GLU A 413 13.40 5.00 -13.09
C GLU A 413 12.96 6.14 -14.03
N TRP A 414 13.37 7.36 -13.70
CA TRP A 414 13.12 8.54 -14.51
C TRP A 414 14.16 9.64 -14.25
N LYS A 415 14.46 10.45 -15.26
CA LYS A 415 15.22 11.70 -15.14
C LYS A 415 14.76 12.71 -16.19
N TYR A 416 14.94 14.00 -15.92
CA TYR A 416 14.46 15.07 -16.80
C TYR A 416 15.05 15.00 -18.21
N GLU A 417 16.31 14.56 -18.33
CA GLU A 417 17.02 14.41 -19.60
C GLU A 417 16.28 13.46 -20.57
N TYR A 418 15.53 12.47 -20.07
CA TYR A 418 14.72 11.59 -20.93
C TYR A 418 13.66 12.39 -21.70
N SER A 419 12.95 13.30 -21.01
CA SER A 419 11.98 14.18 -21.68
C SER A 419 12.66 15.25 -22.53
N GLU A 420 13.83 15.72 -22.14
CA GLU A 420 14.59 16.68 -22.93
C GLU A 420 15.04 16.08 -24.26
N TYR A 421 15.62 14.88 -24.23
CA TYR A 421 16.11 14.19 -25.41
C TYR A 421 15.02 13.55 -26.26
N THR A 422 13.80 13.36 -25.77
CA THR A 422 12.69 12.79 -26.58
C THR A 422 11.75 13.84 -27.17
N ARG A 423 11.85 15.12 -26.78
CA ARG A 423 11.10 16.23 -27.42
C ARG A 423 11.64 16.53 -28.82
N LYS A 424 10.74 16.58 -29.83
CA LYS A 424 10.99 16.82 -31.26
C LYS A 424 10.06 17.94 -31.74
N HIS A 425 10.54 18.77 -32.67
CA HIS A 425 9.68 19.76 -33.31
C HIS A 425 8.71 19.07 -34.28
N LEU A 426 7.54 19.68 -34.54
CA LEU A 426 6.56 19.11 -35.47
C LEU A 426 7.17 18.80 -36.86
N ALA A 427 8.04 19.68 -37.36
CA ALA A 427 8.73 19.47 -38.63
C ALA A 427 9.69 18.26 -38.61
N GLU A 428 10.30 17.95 -37.45
CA GLU A 428 11.14 16.76 -37.28
C GLU A 428 10.30 15.49 -37.21
N ILE A 429 9.16 15.54 -36.52
CA ILE A 429 8.20 14.42 -36.45
C ILE A 429 7.72 14.09 -37.87
N VAL A 430 7.17 15.07 -38.60
CA VAL A 430 6.68 14.89 -39.97
C VAL A 430 7.79 14.37 -40.89
N ARG A 431 9.03 14.89 -40.78
CA ARG A 431 10.16 14.37 -41.56
C ARG A 431 10.48 12.92 -41.22
N HIS A 432 10.32 12.50 -39.97
CA HIS A 432 10.66 11.17 -39.50
C HIS A 432 9.64 10.11 -39.91
N ASN A 433 8.34 10.39 -39.75
CA ASN A 433 7.28 9.39 -39.89
C ASN A 433 6.23 9.69 -40.99
N TYR A 434 6.48 10.63 -41.90
CA TYR A 434 5.56 10.87 -43.02
C TYR A 434 5.50 9.68 -43.99
N SER A 435 4.28 9.36 -44.42
CA SER A 435 3.97 8.43 -45.50
C SER A 435 2.83 8.98 -46.33
N ASN A 436 2.89 8.79 -47.65
CA ASN A 436 1.81 9.16 -48.58
C ASN A 436 0.46 8.48 -48.30
N VAL A 437 0.41 7.51 -47.37
CA VAL A 437 -0.83 6.94 -46.83
C VAL A 437 -1.78 8.03 -46.33
N VAL A 438 -1.29 9.10 -45.71
CA VAL A 438 -2.14 10.18 -45.20
C VAL A 438 -2.84 10.92 -46.36
N ASP A 439 -2.10 11.30 -47.40
CA ASP A 439 -2.65 12.05 -48.54
C ASP A 439 -3.59 11.18 -49.40
N TYR A 440 -3.26 9.90 -49.57
CA TYR A 440 -4.12 8.97 -50.28
C TYR A 440 -5.40 8.68 -49.51
N MET A 441 -5.33 8.52 -48.18
CA MET A 441 -6.51 8.32 -47.34
C MET A 441 -7.41 9.57 -47.36
N ASP A 442 -6.84 10.77 -47.26
CA ASP A 442 -7.59 12.02 -47.37
C ASP A 442 -8.34 12.11 -48.71
N ARG A 443 -7.68 11.73 -49.80
CA ARG A 443 -8.30 11.68 -51.12
C ARG A 443 -9.39 10.60 -51.20
N GLU A 444 -9.17 9.41 -50.64
CA GLU A 444 -10.15 8.32 -50.63
C GLU A 444 -11.39 8.68 -49.80
N VAL A 445 -11.21 9.27 -48.62
CA VAL A 445 -12.30 9.77 -47.77
C VAL A 445 -13.10 10.85 -48.46
N LEU A 446 -12.43 11.80 -49.14
CA LEU A 446 -13.08 12.84 -49.92
C LEU A 446 -13.95 12.26 -51.05
N LEU A 447 -13.50 11.17 -51.69
CA LEU A 447 -14.24 10.53 -52.78
C LEU A 447 -15.34 9.58 -52.30
N THR A 448 -15.21 9.00 -51.11
CA THR A 448 -16.13 7.95 -50.61
C THR A 448 -17.11 8.41 -49.54
N GLY A 449 -16.81 9.50 -48.82
CA GLY A 449 -17.62 10.00 -47.70
C GLY A 449 -17.58 9.12 -46.45
N ARG A 450 -16.60 8.21 -46.33
CA ARG A 450 -16.44 7.34 -45.14
C ARG A 450 -15.84 8.11 -43.96
N SER A 451 -16.18 7.70 -42.74
CA SER A 451 -15.58 8.25 -41.51
C SER A 451 -14.32 7.49 -41.10
N VAL A 452 -13.28 8.22 -40.68
CA VAL A 452 -12.03 7.68 -40.15
C VAL A 452 -11.90 8.12 -38.70
N TRP A 453 -11.68 7.16 -37.78
CA TRP A 453 -11.65 7.40 -36.33
C TRP A 453 -10.23 7.29 -35.72
N GLU A 454 -9.31 6.65 -36.44
CA GLU A 454 -7.92 6.45 -36.06
C GLU A 454 -6.99 6.96 -37.17
N CYS A 455 -5.81 7.48 -36.79
CA CYS A 455 -4.80 7.87 -37.77
C CYS A 455 -4.34 6.62 -38.56
N PRO A 456 -4.25 6.67 -39.90
CA PRO A 456 -3.86 5.49 -40.69
C PRO A 456 -2.37 5.13 -40.57
N ILE A 457 -1.58 5.99 -39.93
CA ILE A 457 -0.16 5.81 -39.62
C ILE A 457 0.08 6.01 -38.13
N ASP A 458 0.97 5.19 -37.57
CA ASP A 458 1.37 5.23 -36.16
C ASP A 458 2.46 6.29 -35.89
#